data_AF-A0A3M0IDK1-F1
#
_entry.id   AF-A0A3M0IDK1-F1
#
_cell.length_a   1.000
_cell.length_b   1.000
_cell.length_c   1.000
_cell.angle_alpha   90.00
_cell.angle_beta   90.00
_cell.angle_gamma   90.00
#
_symmetry.space_group_name_H-M   'P 1'
#
loop_
_entity.id
_entity.type
_entity.pdbx_description
1 polymer ?
#
loop_
_entity_poly.entity_id
_entity_poly.type
_entity_poly.pdbx_seq_one_letter_code
_entity_poly.pdbx_strand_id
1 'polypeptide(L)'
;MERDMASDPNRRAVLGATAGAVLSGALTVPATASTGPPGDAVIVSPNGRLRVAVRVADGRLRYEVTRHGRVLVASSGLGLDLDGRPSLTGGLVLESVRRRTIDEQWRPVWGPDALVRNHAREGVLRTVQPATGLRLELVVRVFDDGVGFRYRLPAQTGLDTYTVTAERTEFSLPPTATSWSLAAGTDWRADERHYRRARLADVETAQTPMSLATKGGEYIVVHEAALIDYPSMTLVADGDRPGTFTSELISLPDGAKAHLRGEFATPWRTLVIGGRPGDLAESHLIENLNEPCAIGDMSWISPGTYVGVWWELQRRHTTWTEGPRHGATTERVKRYIDLARAAGARSVLAEGWNTNAGGSWTGQDFLTPQADFDLAEVLRHARANGVGFTAHNETRGFVDHYEQHLETIFARYAELGIHSVKTGYATKFVLGGVNRSHFDQEAVRHYQRVVETAARHQIMIIAHEAIKPTGLARTYPNMMTGEGVAGMEQHNYMGPLGNPPEQATILPFTRFMGGPADYTPGVLNVTWDPAGLGTRVQTTVADRRPHRDGQGVDRPEAAARRGRRHGDPLPPRVALTVGRSRSSVGCGTIVAARARAAEPQISTAPRPFGALSAG
;
A
#
# COMPACT_ATOMS: atom_id res chain seq x y z
N MET A 1 -6.35 -44.51 -15.98
CA MET A 1 -7.78 -44.19 -15.82
C MET A 1 -7.84 -42.94 -14.96
N GLU A 2 -7.73 -41.81 -15.63
CA GLU A 2 -7.63 -40.45 -15.09
C GLU A 2 -8.92 -40.05 -14.37
N ARG A 3 -8.78 -39.24 -13.32
CA ARG A 3 -9.80 -38.25 -12.94
C ARG A 3 -9.10 -36.96 -12.48
N ASP A 4 -9.13 -36.01 -13.39
CA ASP A 4 -8.92 -34.58 -13.16
C ASP A 4 -9.92 -34.03 -12.14
N MET A 5 -9.41 -33.22 -11.21
CA MET A 5 -10.18 -32.18 -10.53
C MET A 5 -9.37 -30.88 -10.55
N ALA A 6 -9.48 -30.15 -11.66
CA ALA A 6 -9.12 -28.75 -11.74
C ALA A 6 -10.37 -27.90 -11.49
N SER A 7 -10.40 -27.18 -10.38
CA SER A 7 -11.45 -26.19 -10.07
C SER A 7 -11.21 -24.91 -10.88
N ASP A 8 -12.18 -24.55 -11.71
CA ASP A 8 -12.25 -23.34 -12.53
C ASP A 8 -12.71 -22.13 -11.69
N PRO A 9 -11.92 -21.05 -11.53
CA PRO A 9 -12.29 -19.93 -10.65
C PRO A 9 -13.11 -18.81 -11.35
N ASN A 10 -13.79 -19.08 -12.48
CA ASN A 10 -14.49 -18.05 -13.25
C ASN A 10 -15.97 -18.34 -13.55
N ARG A 11 -16.74 -18.78 -12.55
CA ARG A 11 -18.21 -18.70 -12.60
C ARG A 11 -18.78 -17.95 -11.41
N ARG A 12 -19.02 -16.66 -11.60
CA ARG A 12 -19.92 -15.87 -10.74
C ARG A 12 -21.33 -16.43 -10.88
N ALA A 13 -21.83 -17.06 -9.82
CA ALA A 13 -23.25 -17.33 -9.64
C ALA A 13 -23.96 -16.00 -9.33
N VAL A 14 -24.92 -15.62 -10.18
CA VAL A 14 -25.83 -14.51 -9.93
C VAL A 14 -26.86 -14.98 -8.92
N LEU A 15 -26.69 -14.60 -7.66
CA LEU A 15 -27.75 -14.67 -6.65
C LEU A 15 -28.44 -13.30 -6.62
N GLY A 16 -29.69 -13.29 -7.09
CA GLY A 16 -30.55 -12.12 -7.04
C GLY A 16 -30.90 -11.76 -5.60
N ALA A 17 -30.52 -10.56 -5.20
CA ALA A 17 -31.05 -9.88 -4.03
C ALA A 17 -31.69 -8.57 -4.50
N THR A 18 -33.02 -8.53 -4.43
CA THR A 18 -33.83 -7.33 -4.60
C THR A 18 -33.59 -6.39 -3.42
N ALA A 19 -32.91 -5.27 -3.64
CA ALA A 19 -32.78 -4.18 -2.66
C ALA A 19 -32.96 -2.82 -3.35
N GLY A 20 -33.81 -1.99 -2.76
CA GLY A 20 -34.40 -0.79 -3.35
C GLY A 20 -33.42 0.29 -3.81
N ALA A 21 -33.73 0.88 -4.96
CA ALA A 21 -33.00 1.99 -5.55
C ALA A 21 -33.20 3.27 -4.73
N VAL A 22 -32.12 3.79 -4.14
CA VAL A 22 -32.00 5.21 -3.80
C VAL A 22 -31.34 5.89 -5.00
N LEU A 23 -32.14 6.60 -5.81
CA LEU A 23 -31.65 7.39 -6.94
C LEU A 23 -30.74 8.53 -6.42
N SER A 24 -29.43 8.33 -6.51
CA SER A 24 -28.47 9.43 -6.54
C SER A 24 -28.23 9.79 -8.00
N GLY A 25 -28.80 10.91 -8.45
CA GLY A 25 -28.65 11.38 -9.82
C GLY A 25 -27.21 11.78 -10.13
N ALA A 26 -26.41 10.86 -10.66
CA ALA A 26 -25.18 11.18 -11.34
C ALA A 26 -25.52 11.71 -12.74
N LEU A 27 -25.22 12.98 -13.00
CA LEU A 27 -25.24 13.54 -14.35
C LEU A 27 -24.16 12.85 -15.18
N THR A 28 -24.54 11.80 -15.91
CA THR A 28 -23.70 11.18 -16.93
C THR A 28 -23.68 12.08 -18.16
N VAL A 29 -22.64 12.90 -18.28
CA VAL A 29 -22.35 13.60 -19.53
C VAL A 29 -21.90 12.56 -20.56
N PRO A 30 -22.54 12.45 -21.74
CA PRO A 30 -22.15 11.48 -22.76
C PRO A 30 -20.73 11.79 -23.26
N ALA A 31 -19.82 10.84 -23.09
CA ALA A 31 -18.45 10.95 -23.56
C ALA A 31 -18.43 10.91 -25.10
N THR A 32 -18.16 12.04 -25.74
CA THR A 32 -17.91 12.11 -27.18
C THR A 32 -16.54 11.49 -27.48
N ALA A 33 -16.51 10.26 -27.97
CA ALA A 33 -15.29 9.60 -28.44
C ALA A 33 -14.96 10.08 -29.87
N SER A 34 -13.90 10.87 -30.03
CA SER A 34 -13.37 11.23 -31.35
C SER A 34 -12.29 10.23 -31.79
N THR A 35 -12.44 9.64 -32.96
CA THR A 35 -11.39 8.87 -33.65
C THR A 35 -10.62 9.80 -34.58
N GLY A 36 -9.35 10.08 -34.27
CA GLY A 36 -8.46 10.85 -35.14
C GLY A 36 -7.64 9.97 -36.09
N PRO A 37 -7.06 10.53 -37.17
CA PRO A 37 -6.23 9.79 -38.12
C PRO A 37 -4.98 9.17 -37.47
N PRO A 38 -4.37 8.13 -38.09
CA PRO A 38 -3.18 7.45 -37.60
C PRO A 38 -1.95 8.36 -37.75
N GLY A 39 -1.68 9.13 -36.71
CA GLY A 39 -0.44 9.88 -36.47
C GLY A 39 -0.13 9.85 -34.98
N ASP A 40 0.96 10.49 -34.57
CA ASP A 40 1.38 10.59 -33.17
C ASP A 40 0.20 10.89 -32.23
N ALA A 41 0.02 10.05 -31.22
CA ALA A 41 -1.03 10.20 -30.24
C ALA A 41 -0.53 11.14 -29.13
N VAL A 42 -1.03 12.37 -29.15
CA VAL A 42 -0.78 13.33 -28.08
C VAL A 42 -1.95 13.34 -27.09
N ILE A 43 -1.63 13.20 -25.80
CA ILE A 43 -2.56 13.36 -24.67
C ILE A 43 -1.99 14.46 -23.77
N VAL A 44 -2.80 15.46 -23.46
CA VAL A 44 -2.40 16.64 -22.67
C VAL A 44 -3.20 16.65 -21.38
N SER A 45 -2.58 16.99 -20.24
CA SER A 45 -3.26 17.16 -18.96
C SER A 45 -4.41 18.17 -19.06
N PRO A 46 -5.41 18.09 -18.17
CA PRO A 46 -6.49 19.07 -18.15
C PRO A 46 -6.03 20.53 -18.09
N ASN A 47 -4.98 20.84 -17.31
CA ASN A 47 -4.41 22.18 -17.21
C ASN A 47 -3.42 22.56 -18.33
N GLY A 48 -3.18 21.68 -19.30
CA GLY A 48 -2.30 21.95 -20.45
C GLY A 48 -0.79 21.85 -20.16
N ARG A 49 -0.37 21.58 -18.93
CA ARG A 49 1.05 21.65 -18.52
C ARG A 49 1.84 20.40 -18.84
N LEU A 50 1.24 19.23 -18.70
CA LEU A 50 1.85 17.94 -19.01
C LEU A 50 1.34 17.43 -20.36
N ARG A 51 2.24 16.87 -21.14
CA ARG A 51 1.93 16.29 -22.44
C ARG A 51 2.67 14.98 -22.60
N VAL A 52 1.92 13.94 -22.95
CA VAL A 52 2.44 12.63 -23.34
C VAL A 52 2.26 12.47 -24.84
N ALA A 53 3.36 12.27 -25.56
CA ALA A 53 3.35 11.91 -26.96
C ALA A 53 3.67 10.43 -27.08
N VAL A 54 2.80 9.67 -27.73
CA VAL A 54 3.00 8.24 -28.00
C VAL A 54 3.00 8.02 -29.49
N ARG A 55 3.98 7.28 -30.00
CA ARG A 55 4.15 7.03 -31.43
C ARG A 55 4.67 5.64 -31.70
N VAL A 56 4.42 5.16 -32.92
CA VAL A 56 5.03 3.96 -33.46
C VAL A 56 6.10 4.41 -34.44
N ALA A 57 7.37 4.33 -34.03
CA ALA A 57 8.52 4.71 -34.85
C ALA A 57 9.29 3.44 -35.25
N ASP A 58 9.45 3.20 -36.55
CA ASP A 58 10.10 2.01 -37.10
C ASP A 58 9.51 0.70 -36.52
N GLY A 59 8.18 0.67 -36.40
CA GLY A 59 7.42 -0.44 -35.81
C GLY A 59 7.54 -0.57 -34.29
N ARG A 60 8.26 0.33 -33.60
CA ARG A 60 8.42 0.31 -32.14
C ARG A 60 7.53 1.32 -31.46
N LEU A 61 6.77 0.87 -30.46
CA LEU A 61 5.93 1.74 -29.64
C LEU A 61 6.81 2.51 -28.64
N ARG A 62 6.69 3.84 -28.64
CA ARG A 62 7.48 4.72 -27.77
C ARG A 62 6.63 5.84 -27.20
N TYR A 63 7.02 6.36 -26.04
CA TYR A 63 6.43 7.55 -25.44
C TYR A 63 7.48 8.58 -25.02
N GLU A 64 7.03 9.83 -24.90
CA GLU A 64 7.79 10.95 -24.36
C GLU A 64 6.87 11.78 -23.44
N VAL A 65 7.40 12.27 -22.33
CA VAL A 65 6.67 13.14 -21.39
C VAL A 65 7.35 14.51 -21.33
N THR A 66 6.56 15.54 -21.56
CA THR A 66 6.99 16.94 -21.48
C THR A 66 6.16 17.72 -20.47
N ARG A 67 6.79 18.68 -19.79
CA ARG A 67 6.13 19.65 -18.92
C ARG A 67 6.55 21.06 -19.30
N HIS A 68 5.60 21.94 -19.61
CA HIS A 68 5.90 23.29 -20.09
C HIS A 68 6.89 23.32 -21.28
N GLY A 69 6.78 22.33 -22.18
CA GLY A 69 7.68 22.17 -23.33
C GLY A 69 9.06 21.59 -23.02
N ARG A 70 9.41 21.35 -21.75
CA ARG A 70 10.66 20.68 -21.35
C ARG A 70 10.45 19.17 -21.30
N VAL A 71 11.38 18.41 -21.86
CA VAL A 71 11.38 16.94 -21.81
C VAL A 71 11.75 16.48 -20.39
N LEU A 72 10.84 15.72 -19.76
CA LEU A 72 11.06 15.09 -18.46
C LEU A 72 11.39 13.60 -18.60
N VAL A 73 10.73 12.94 -19.56
CA VAL A 73 11.04 11.58 -19.98
C VAL A 73 11.26 11.62 -21.47
N ALA A 74 12.48 11.38 -21.92
CA ALA A 74 12.82 11.31 -23.34
C ALA A 74 12.19 10.06 -23.97
N SER A 75 12.24 10.00 -25.31
CA SER A 75 11.69 8.88 -26.09
C SER A 75 12.07 7.50 -25.51
N SER A 76 11.10 6.85 -24.87
CA SER A 76 11.26 5.61 -24.12
C SER A 76 10.44 4.48 -24.76
N GLY A 77 11.02 3.29 -24.85
CA GLY A 77 10.38 2.08 -25.36
C GLY A 77 9.21 1.57 -24.50
N LEU A 78 8.27 0.90 -25.17
CA LEU A 78 7.12 0.24 -24.56
C LEU A 78 6.93 -1.14 -25.22
N GLY A 79 6.50 -2.12 -24.44
CA GLY A 79 6.05 -3.42 -24.93
C GLY A 79 6.33 -4.58 -23.99
N LEU A 80 5.94 -5.76 -24.44
CA LEU A 80 6.02 -7.02 -23.69
C LEU A 80 6.68 -8.08 -24.56
N ASP A 81 7.46 -8.96 -23.94
CA ASP A 81 7.91 -10.21 -24.55
C ASP A 81 7.02 -11.34 -24.02
N LEU A 82 6.48 -12.12 -24.95
CA LEU A 82 5.65 -13.27 -24.65
C LEU A 82 6.37 -14.53 -25.13
N ASP A 83 6.31 -15.59 -24.34
CA ASP A 83 6.96 -16.86 -24.69
C ASP A 83 6.41 -17.43 -26.01
N GLY A 84 7.33 -17.98 -26.83
CA GLY A 84 7.03 -18.57 -28.13
C GLY A 84 6.45 -17.60 -29.18
N ARG A 85 6.55 -16.28 -28.98
CA ARG A 85 5.95 -15.26 -29.87
C ARG A 85 6.95 -14.17 -30.23
N PRO A 86 6.81 -13.52 -31.41
CA PRO A 86 7.56 -12.30 -31.69
C PRO A 86 7.29 -11.23 -30.64
N SER A 87 8.35 -10.52 -30.23
CA SER A 87 8.28 -9.45 -29.23
C SER A 87 7.24 -8.39 -29.61
N LEU A 88 6.38 -8.01 -28.64
CA LEU A 88 5.43 -6.91 -28.80
C LEU A 88 6.06 -5.55 -28.48
N THR A 89 7.38 -5.42 -28.68
CA THR A 89 8.09 -4.13 -28.71
C THR A 89 8.31 -3.59 -30.13
N GLY A 90 8.12 -4.43 -31.16
CA GLY A 90 8.47 -4.13 -32.55
C GLY A 90 7.46 -4.70 -33.56
N GLY A 91 7.53 -4.22 -34.80
CA GLY A 91 6.61 -4.61 -35.88
C GLY A 91 5.15 -4.20 -35.63
N LEU A 92 4.91 -3.29 -34.70
CA LEU A 92 3.58 -2.77 -34.39
C LEU A 92 3.18 -1.68 -35.39
N VAL A 93 1.87 -1.53 -35.58
CA VAL A 93 1.24 -0.44 -36.32
C VAL A 93 0.09 0.09 -35.46
N LEU A 94 -0.07 1.41 -35.41
CA LEU A 94 -1.18 2.06 -34.70
C LEU A 94 -2.47 1.96 -35.54
N GLU A 95 -3.47 1.25 -35.03
CA GLU A 95 -4.78 1.10 -35.70
C GLU A 95 -5.72 2.26 -35.36
N SER A 96 -5.79 2.64 -34.08
CA SER A 96 -6.70 3.70 -33.63
C SER A 96 -6.30 4.31 -32.29
N VAL A 97 -6.77 5.53 -32.04
CA VAL A 97 -6.67 6.21 -30.74
C VAL A 97 -8.04 6.69 -30.31
N ARG A 98 -8.52 6.19 -29.16
CA ARG A 98 -9.74 6.70 -28.50
C ARG A 98 -9.35 7.63 -27.36
N ARG A 99 -10.09 8.72 -27.18
CA ARG A 99 -9.84 9.70 -26.12
C ARG A 99 -11.10 9.94 -25.30
N ARG A 100 -10.92 10.20 -24.02
CA ARG A 100 -11.98 10.71 -23.13
C ARG A 100 -11.38 11.57 -22.02
N THR A 101 -12.24 12.35 -21.37
CA THR A 101 -11.92 13.08 -20.14
C THR A 101 -12.60 12.37 -18.97
N ILE A 102 -11.88 12.22 -17.87
CA ILE A 102 -12.37 11.73 -16.59
C ILE A 102 -12.38 12.95 -15.67
N ASP A 103 -13.52 13.25 -15.06
CA ASP A 103 -13.66 14.26 -14.02
C ASP A 103 -14.74 13.83 -13.03
N GLU A 104 -14.30 13.21 -11.95
CA GLU A 104 -15.18 12.68 -10.91
C GLU A 104 -14.57 12.95 -9.52
N GLN A 105 -15.39 12.78 -8.49
CA GLN A 105 -14.95 12.89 -7.11
C GLN A 105 -15.39 11.66 -6.32
N TRP A 106 -14.57 11.25 -5.37
CA TRP A 106 -14.86 10.13 -4.49
C TRP A 106 -14.42 10.44 -3.06
N ARG A 107 -15.01 9.74 -2.10
CA ARG A 107 -14.70 9.89 -0.68
C ARG A 107 -13.95 8.65 -0.21
N PRO A 108 -12.69 8.76 0.22
CA PRO A 108 -12.01 7.62 0.82
C PRO A 108 -12.68 7.28 2.15
N VAL A 109 -12.66 5.99 2.52
CA VAL A 109 -13.13 5.53 3.85
C VAL A 109 -12.29 6.17 4.94
N TRP A 110 -10.99 6.26 4.69
CA TRP A 110 -10.00 6.94 5.49
C TRP A 110 -8.89 7.42 4.58
N GLY A 111 -8.20 8.47 4.99
CA GLY A 111 -7.11 9.03 4.21
C GLY A 111 -6.82 10.46 4.61
N PRO A 112 -5.88 11.10 3.92
CA PRO A 112 -5.63 12.51 4.09
C PRO A 112 -6.89 13.34 3.81
N ASP A 113 -7.42 13.23 2.60
CA ASP A 113 -8.46 14.13 2.14
C ASP A 113 -9.85 13.52 2.24
N ALA A 114 -10.82 14.30 2.75
CA ALA A 114 -12.20 13.85 2.89
C ALA A 114 -12.95 13.73 1.54
N LEU A 115 -12.36 14.27 0.48
CA LEU A 115 -12.89 14.28 -0.88
C LEU A 115 -11.72 14.36 -1.86
N VAL A 116 -11.59 13.34 -2.70
CA VAL A 116 -10.53 13.24 -3.71
C VAL A 116 -11.13 13.47 -5.08
N ARG A 117 -10.46 14.24 -5.93
CA ARG A 117 -10.83 14.45 -7.32
C ARG A 117 -9.99 13.56 -8.22
N ASN A 118 -10.65 12.84 -9.12
CA ASN A 118 -10.04 12.08 -10.20
C ASN A 118 -10.26 12.85 -11.51
N HIS A 119 -9.26 13.63 -11.94
CA HIS A 119 -9.35 14.48 -13.12
C HIS A 119 -8.17 14.23 -14.06
N ALA A 120 -8.46 13.60 -15.20
CA ALA A 120 -7.45 13.21 -16.18
C ALA A 120 -7.97 13.24 -17.61
N ARG A 121 -7.07 13.34 -18.58
CA ARG A 121 -7.35 12.96 -19.97
C ARG A 121 -6.81 11.56 -20.24
N GLU A 122 -7.65 10.70 -20.79
CA GLU A 122 -7.30 9.33 -21.13
C GLU A 122 -7.19 9.16 -22.65
N GLY A 123 -6.16 8.44 -23.08
CA GLY A 123 -5.98 7.93 -24.44
C GLY A 123 -5.83 6.41 -24.43
N VAL A 124 -6.61 5.71 -25.24
CA VAL A 124 -6.49 4.27 -25.49
C VAL A 124 -5.99 4.09 -26.92
N LEU A 125 -4.75 3.64 -27.05
CA LEU A 125 -4.10 3.39 -28.32
C LEU A 125 -4.17 1.90 -28.61
N ARG A 126 -4.71 1.54 -29.77
CA ARG A 126 -4.75 0.15 -30.23
C ARG A 126 -3.67 -0.07 -31.27
N THR A 127 -2.77 -1.00 -31.02
CA THR A 127 -1.77 -1.43 -31.99
C THR A 127 -1.99 -2.88 -32.39
N VAL A 128 -1.52 -3.21 -33.59
CA VAL A 128 -1.49 -4.58 -34.13
C VAL A 128 -0.08 -4.86 -34.63
N GLN A 129 0.40 -6.09 -34.48
CA GLN A 129 1.59 -6.59 -35.15
C GLN A 129 1.15 -7.35 -36.42
N PRO A 130 1.23 -6.78 -37.63
CA PRO A 130 0.61 -7.37 -38.83
C PRO A 130 1.11 -8.79 -39.15
N ALA A 131 2.37 -9.08 -38.84
CA ALA A 131 2.98 -10.39 -39.10
C ALA A 131 2.33 -11.54 -38.30
N THR A 132 1.74 -11.24 -37.14
CA THR A 132 1.14 -12.24 -36.23
C THR A 132 -0.35 -12.02 -36.00
N GLY A 133 -0.86 -10.82 -36.31
CA GLY A 133 -2.22 -10.39 -35.97
C GLY A 133 -2.42 -10.07 -34.48
N LEU A 134 -1.38 -10.17 -33.64
CA LEU A 134 -1.46 -9.88 -32.22
C LEU A 134 -1.70 -8.40 -31.97
N ARG A 135 -2.61 -8.09 -31.06
CA ARG A 135 -2.98 -6.74 -30.63
C ARG A 135 -2.49 -6.46 -29.23
N LEU A 136 -1.89 -5.28 -29.07
CA LEU A 136 -1.52 -4.70 -27.79
C LEU A 136 -2.19 -3.34 -27.71
N GLU A 137 -2.82 -3.04 -26.58
CA GLU A 137 -3.30 -1.70 -26.33
C GLU A 137 -2.47 -1.01 -25.25
N LEU A 138 -2.29 0.30 -25.40
CA LEU A 138 -1.72 1.17 -24.38
C LEU A 138 -2.81 2.12 -23.88
N VAL A 139 -3.12 2.05 -22.60
CA VAL A 139 -4.00 3.02 -21.93
C VAL A 139 -3.11 4.03 -21.23
N VAL A 140 -3.29 5.32 -21.53
CA VAL A 140 -2.54 6.43 -20.92
C VAL A 140 -3.53 7.38 -20.27
N ARG A 141 -3.29 7.75 -19.02
CA ARG A 141 -3.99 8.81 -18.29
C ARG A 141 -3.00 9.92 -17.93
N VAL A 142 -3.35 11.14 -18.26
CA VAL A 142 -2.55 12.33 -17.96
C VAL A 142 -3.34 13.22 -17.01
N PHE A 143 -2.84 13.32 -15.79
CA PHE A 143 -3.34 14.17 -14.72
C PHE A 143 -2.58 15.50 -14.74
N ASP A 144 -3.01 16.46 -13.93
CA ASP A 144 -2.32 17.74 -13.77
C ASP A 144 -0.97 17.62 -13.04
N ASP A 145 -0.83 16.55 -12.26
CA ASP A 145 0.29 16.22 -11.36
C ASP A 145 1.00 14.92 -11.75
N GLY A 146 0.73 14.36 -12.93
CA GLY A 146 1.49 13.21 -13.42
C GLY A 146 0.85 12.41 -14.56
N VAL A 147 1.45 11.25 -14.82
CA VAL A 147 1.08 10.33 -15.89
C VAL A 147 0.95 8.92 -15.32
N GLY A 148 -0.07 8.19 -15.74
CA GLY A 148 -0.17 6.74 -15.58
C GLY A 148 -0.38 6.07 -16.93
N PHE A 149 0.28 4.95 -17.19
CA PHE A 149 -0.02 4.13 -18.36
C PHE A 149 0.03 2.63 -18.06
N ARG A 150 -0.72 1.81 -18.81
CA ARG A 150 -0.69 0.36 -18.70
C ARG A 150 -0.92 -0.32 -20.05
N TYR A 151 -0.45 -1.55 -20.16
CA TYR A 151 -0.78 -2.40 -21.30
C TYR A 151 -2.12 -3.09 -21.07
N ARG A 152 -2.89 -3.27 -22.14
CA ARG A 152 -4.02 -4.20 -22.18
C ARG A 152 -3.85 -5.16 -23.35
N LEU A 153 -3.86 -6.44 -23.04
CA LEU A 153 -3.92 -7.53 -23.99
C LEU A 153 -5.40 -7.92 -24.10
N PRO A 154 -6.13 -7.46 -25.14
CA PRO A 154 -7.55 -7.79 -25.29
C PRO A 154 -7.74 -9.28 -25.60
N ALA A 155 -8.95 -9.79 -25.36
CA ALA A 155 -9.34 -11.12 -25.81
C ALA A 155 -9.17 -11.23 -27.34
N GLN A 156 -8.40 -12.22 -27.78
CA GLN A 156 -8.03 -12.40 -29.18
C GLN A 156 -7.52 -13.81 -29.46
N THR A 157 -7.65 -14.26 -30.70
CA THR A 157 -7.12 -15.55 -31.15
C THR A 157 -5.62 -15.63 -30.90
N GLY A 158 -5.16 -16.73 -30.30
CA GLY A 158 -3.74 -16.98 -30.02
C GLY A 158 -3.26 -16.51 -28.64
N LEU A 159 -4.13 -15.94 -27.80
CA LEU A 159 -3.84 -15.52 -26.41
C LEU A 159 -4.91 -16.01 -25.41
N ASP A 160 -5.15 -17.32 -25.37
CA ASP A 160 -5.98 -17.93 -24.32
C ASP A 160 -5.21 -18.08 -23.01
N THR A 161 -4.02 -18.68 -23.06
CA THR A 161 -3.05 -18.71 -21.95
C THR A 161 -1.67 -18.38 -22.50
N TYR A 162 -0.92 -17.53 -21.80
CA TYR A 162 0.37 -17.07 -22.26
C TYR A 162 1.26 -16.66 -21.10
N THR A 163 2.56 -16.75 -21.35
CA THR A 163 3.60 -16.43 -20.38
C THR A 163 4.30 -15.15 -20.80
N VAL A 164 4.39 -14.18 -19.89
CA VAL A 164 5.21 -12.99 -20.06
C VAL A 164 6.64 -13.34 -19.64
N THR A 165 7.61 -13.08 -20.52
CA THR A 165 9.03 -13.33 -20.26
C THR A 165 9.81 -12.05 -19.97
N ALA A 166 9.31 -10.89 -20.42
CA ALA A 166 9.82 -9.59 -20.02
C ALA A 166 8.77 -8.48 -20.24
N GLU A 167 8.88 -7.42 -19.45
CA GLU A 167 8.30 -6.12 -19.77
C GLU A 167 9.45 -5.19 -20.18
N ARG A 168 9.28 -4.49 -21.31
CA ARG A 168 10.32 -3.64 -21.92
C ARG A 168 9.96 -2.16 -21.82
N THR A 169 9.31 -1.78 -20.71
CA THR A 169 8.96 -0.38 -20.45
C THR A 169 10.21 0.40 -20.05
N GLU A 170 10.52 1.47 -20.78
CA GLU A 170 11.66 2.32 -20.45
C GLU A 170 11.24 3.62 -19.75
N PHE A 171 12.17 4.19 -19.00
CA PHE A 171 12.10 5.50 -18.38
C PHE A 171 13.41 6.25 -18.64
N SER A 172 13.53 6.93 -19.78
CA SER A 172 14.68 7.77 -20.11
C SER A 172 14.61 9.12 -19.39
N LEU A 173 15.16 9.17 -18.18
CA LEU A 173 15.12 10.31 -17.27
C LEU A 173 16.43 11.12 -17.32
N PRO A 174 16.47 12.37 -16.82
CA PRO A 174 17.68 13.18 -16.85
C PRO A 174 18.81 12.53 -16.03
N PRO A 175 19.95 12.13 -16.64
CA PRO A 175 21.03 11.44 -15.93
C PRO A 175 21.67 12.26 -14.80
N THR A 176 21.56 13.59 -14.91
CA THR A 176 22.11 14.53 -13.92
C THR A 176 21.18 14.80 -12.73
N ALA A 177 19.99 14.19 -12.70
CA ALA A 177 19.07 14.32 -11.58
C ALA A 177 19.66 13.72 -10.31
N THR A 178 19.30 14.27 -9.15
CA THR A 178 19.54 13.63 -7.85
C THR A 178 18.41 12.67 -7.59
N SER A 179 18.72 11.44 -7.19
CA SER A 179 17.75 10.38 -6.92
C SER A 179 17.79 9.95 -5.47
N TRP A 180 16.66 9.44 -4.98
CA TRP A 180 16.51 8.71 -3.73
C TRP A 180 15.86 7.36 -4.03
N SER A 181 16.65 6.30 -3.90
CA SER A 181 16.22 4.93 -4.25
C SER A 181 16.78 3.89 -3.27
N LEU A 182 16.17 2.72 -3.29
CA LEU A 182 16.72 1.48 -2.75
C LEU A 182 17.17 0.63 -3.93
N ALA A 183 18.27 -0.12 -3.81
CA ALA A 183 18.64 -1.10 -4.84
C ALA A 183 17.53 -2.16 -4.97
N ALA A 184 17.32 -2.68 -6.19
CA ALA A 184 16.32 -3.72 -6.40
C ALA A 184 16.67 -4.99 -5.60
N GLY A 185 15.66 -5.64 -5.05
CA GLY A 185 15.82 -6.90 -4.32
C GLY A 185 14.56 -7.74 -4.40
N THR A 186 14.69 -9.03 -4.09
CA THR A 186 13.62 -10.02 -4.27
C THR A 186 13.15 -10.63 -2.94
N ASP A 187 13.78 -10.29 -1.82
CA ASP A 187 13.45 -10.80 -0.49
C ASP A 187 12.79 -9.74 0.39
N TRP A 188 12.25 -10.17 1.53
CA TRP A 188 11.60 -9.31 2.53
C TRP A 188 12.41 -8.08 2.93
N ARG A 189 13.75 -8.14 2.92
CA ARG A 189 14.60 -7.01 3.31
C ARG A 189 14.77 -5.97 2.23
N ALA A 190 14.24 -6.19 1.03
CA ALA A 190 14.53 -5.32 -0.10
C ALA A 190 14.02 -3.89 0.13
N ASP A 191 12.84 -3.75 0.74
CA ASP A 191 12.23 -2.45 1.07
C ASP A 191 12.61 -1.94 2.48
N GLU A 192 13.21 -2.79 3.31
CA GLU A 192 13.67 -2.48 4.67
C GLU A 192 15.12 -1.99 4.71
N ARG A 193 15.45 -1.09 3.78
CA ARG A 193 16.78 -0.50 3.65
C ARG A 193 16.70 1.02 3.71
N HIS A 194 17.86 1.64 3.95
CA HIS A 194 17.98 3.08 3.90
C HIS A 194 18.02 3.57 2.46
N TYR A 195 17.18 4.56 2.15
CA TYR A 195 17.20 5.26 0.88
C TYR A 195 18.55 5.92 0.66
N ARG A 196 19.11 5.75 -0.52
CA ARG A 196 20.41 6.29 -0.92
C ARG A 196 20.20 7.50 -1.80
N ARG A 197 20.90 8.59 -1.48
CA ARG A 197 21.00 9.76 -2.35
C ARG A 197 22.15 9.56 -3.34
N ALA A 198 21.85 9.51 -4.63
CA ALA A 198 22.85 9.34 -5.70
C ALA A 198 22.48 10.17 -6.94
N ARG A 199 23.45 10.45 -7.82
CA ARG A 199 23.09 10.92 -9.17
C ARG A 199 22.39 9.78 -9.89
N LEU A 200 21.38 10.10 -10.69
CA LEU A 200 20.57 9.08 -11.36
C LEU A 200 21.42 8.19 -12.29
N ALA A 201 22.43 8.76 -12.95
CA ALA A 201 23.37 8.00 -13.79
C ALA A 201 24.23 6.97 -13.02
N ASP A 202 24.34 7.08 -11.70
CA ASP A 202 25.12 6.17 -10.86
C ASP A 202 24.23 5.08 -10.19
N VAL A 203 22.93 5.05 -10.49
CA VAL A 203 21.99 4.05 -9.96
C VAL A 203 21.90 2.89 -10.95
N GLU A 204 22.33 1.70 -10.54
CA GLU A 204 22.30 0.49 -11.38
C GLU A 204 20.94 -0.21 -11.37
N THR A 205 20.32 -0.29 -10.20
CA THR A 205 18.98 -0.88 -10.02
C THR A 205 18.19 -0.10 -8.98
N ALA A 206 16.87 -0.15 -9.06
CA ALA A 206 16.02 0.48 -8.08
C ALA A 206 14.73 -0.29 -7.78
N GLN A 207 14.34 -0.35 -6.49
CA GLN A 207 12.94 -0.52 -6.11
C GLN A 207 12.14 0.73 -6.48
N THR A 208 10.83 0.56 -6.61
CA THR A 208 9.90 1.71 -6.67
C THR A 208 9.10 1.81 -5.37
N PRO A 209 8.69 3.00 -4.91
CA PRO A 209 8.83 4.31 -5.55
C PRO A 209 10.28 4.84 -5.58
N MET A 210 10.77 5.20 -6.77
CA MET A 210 12.05 5.91 -6.93
C MET A 210 11.78 7.39 -7.14
N SER A 211 12.33 8.22 -6.25
CA SER A 211 12.22 9.69 -6.35
C SER A 211 13.43 10.31 -7.03
N LEU A 212 13.22 11.40 -7.75
CA LEU A 212 14.30 12.25 -8.26
C LEU A 212 13.94 13.73 -8.29
N ALA A 213 14.96 14.57 -8.20
CA ALA A 213 14.92 16.01 -8.42
C ALA A 213 15.81 16.36 -9.61
N THR A 214 15.23 16.99 -10.62
CA THR A 214 15.95 17.43 -11.82
C THR A 214 16.70 18.74 -11.54
N LYS A 215 17.71 19.06 -12.36
CA LYS A 215 18.31 20.41 -12.36
C LYS A 215 17.35 21.50 -12.85
N GLY A 216 16.27 21.12 -13.54
CA GLY A 216 15.22 22.02 -14.01
C GLY A 216 14.26 22.48 -12.91
N GLY A 217 14.34 21.87 -11.71
CA GLY A 217 13.50 22.16 -10.55
C GLY A 217 12.27 21.27 -10.42
N GLU A 218 12.09 20.30 -11.32
CA GLU A 218 11.00 19.32 -11.24
C GLU A 218 11.35 18.15 -10.32
N TYR A 219 10.34 17.62 -9.65
CA TYR A 219 10.42 16.39 -8.87
C TYR A 219 9.60 15.30 -9.56
N ILE A 220 10.14 14.09 -9.66
CA ILE A 220 9.48 12.96 -10.32
C ILE A 220 9.56 11.73 -9.42
N VAL A 221 8.45 11.00 -9.29
CA VAL A 221 8.40 9.69 -8.64
C VAL A 221 8.00 8.64 -9.69
N VAL A 222 8.89 7.67 -9.93
CA VAL A 222 8.61 6.49 -10.74
C VAL A 222 8.07 5.39 -9.85
N HIS A 223 6.86 4.90 -10.15
CA HIS A 223 6.20 3.85 -9.38
C HIS A 223 5.17 3.08 -10.22
N GLU A 224 4.32 2.32 -9.56
CA GLU A 224 3.20 1.61 -10.16
C GLU A 224 1.93 1.71 -9.31
N ALA A 225 0.77 1.45 -9.91
CA ALA A 225 -0.52 1.47 -9.24
C ALA A 225 -1.38 0.26 -9.65
N ALA A 226 -2.24 -0.21 -8.73
CA ALA A 226 -3.10 -1.37 -8.91
C ALA A 226 -2.33 -2.66 -9.27
N LEU A 227 -1.34 -3.01 -8.45
CA LEU A 227 -0.60 -4.26 -8.58
C LEU A 227 -1.49 -5.44 -8.13
N ILE A 228 -2.16 -6.05 -9.10
CA ILE A 228 -3.10 -7.16 -8.95
C ILE A 228 -2.70 -8.22 -9.97
N ASP A 229 -2.55 -9.47 -9.50
CA ASP A 229 -2.27 -10.63 -10.37
C ASP A 229 -1.08 -10.45 -11.34
N TYR A 230 -0.04 -9.73 -10.91
CA TYR A 230 1.15 -9.44 -11.70
C TYR A 230 2.35 -9.29 -10.77
N PRO A 231 3.59 -9.60 -11.20
CA PRO A 231 4.78 -9.38 -10.37
C PRO A 231 5.06 -7.88 -10.17
N SER A 232 5.72 -7.56 -9.06
CA SER A 232 6.23 -6.21 -8.77
C SER A 232 7.23 -5.75 -9.84
N MET A 233 7.16 -4.46 -10.19
CA MET A 233 8.14 -3.81 -11.04
C MET A 233 9.31 -3.25 -10.22
N THR A 234 10.52 -3.68 -10.58
CA THR A 234 11.78 -3.00 -10.24
C THR A 234 12.33 -2.29 -11.48
N LEU A 235 13.45 -1.59 -11.33
CA LEU A 235 14.10 -0.87 -12.43
C LEU A 235 15.55 -1.34 -12.54
N VAL A 236 16.03 -1.53 -13.77
CA VAL A 236 17.43 -1.78 -14.10
C VAL A 236 17.93 -0.70 -15.05
N ALA A 237 19.09 -0.13 -14.78
CA ALA A 237 19.70 0.88 -15.64
C ALA A 237 20.14 0.28 -16.97
N ASP A 238 19.98 1.06 -18.02
CA ASP A 238 20.59 0.79 -19.31
C ASP A 238 22.06 1.25 -19.27
N GLY A 239 22.99 0.31 -19.44
CA GLY A 239 24.43 0.56 -19.37
C GLY A 239 24.96 1.49 -20.46
N ASP A 240 24.26 1.59 -21.61
CA ASP A 240 24.66 2.42 -22.75
C ASP A 240 23.97 3.79 -22.77
N ARG A 241 22.86 3.93 -22.02
CA ARG A 241 22.07 5.16 -21.94
C ARG A 241 21.93 5.65 -20.49
N PRO A 242 22.92 6.42 -19.98
CA PRO A 242 22.88 6.94 -18.61
C PRO A 242 21.55 7.65 -18.29
N GLY A 243 20.96 7.31 -17.13
CA GLY A 243 19.67 7.83 -16.69
C GLY A 243 18.44 7.17 -17.31
N THR A 244 18.63 6.21 -18.23
CA THR A 244 17.54 5.36 -18.74
C THR A 244 17.44 4.09 -17.92
N PHE A 245 16.22 3.75 -17.53
CA PHE A 245 15.91 2.48 -16.85
C PHE A 245 14.92 1.68 -17.68
N THR A 246 15.02 0.36 -17.61
CA THR A 246 13.99 -0.57 -18.09
C THR A 246 13.30 -1.21 -16.89
N SER A 247 11.99 -1.44 -16.99
CA SER A 247 11.24 -2.24 -16.04
C SER A 247 11.82 -3.65 -15.95
N GLU A 248 12.17 -4.09 -14.74
CA GLU A 248 12.55 -5.47 -14.47
C GLU A 248 11.53 -6.08 -13.51
N LEU A 249 10.68 -6.95 -14.05
CA LEU A 249 9.66 -7.64 -13.27
C LEU A 249 10.31 -8.75 -12.43
N ILE A 250 9.81 -8.93 -11.21
CA ILE A 250 10.25 -10.04 -10.36
C ILE A 250 9.83 -11.36 -10.98
N SER A 251 10.78 -12.26 -11.23
CA SER A 251 10.51 -13.57 -11.83
C SER A 251 9.86 -14.53 -10.83
N LEU A 252 9.00 -15.38 -11.37
CA LEU A 252 8.61 -16.65 -10.78
C LEU A 252 9.81 -17.61 -10.71
N PRO A 253 9.73 -18.68 -9.87
CA PRO A 253 10.80 -19.67 -9.75
C PRO A 253 11.18 -20.39 -11.05
N ASP A 254 10.28 -20.47 -12.02
CA ASP A 254 10.53 -21.06 -13.35
C ASP A 254 11.19 -20.08 -14.35
N GLY A 255 11.46 -18.84 -13.90
CA GLY A 255 12.08 -17.78 -14.69
C GLY A 255 11.09 -16.89 -15.44
N ALA A 256 9.82 -17.31 -15.60
CA ALA A 256 8.78 -16.49 -16.18
C ALA A 256 8.53 -15.23 -15.34
N LYS A 257 7.98 -14.18 -15.93
CA LYS A 257 7.53 -12.99 -15.17
C LYS A 257 6.11 -13.16 -14.69
N ALA A 258 5.22 -13.63 -15.57
CA ALA A 258 3.82 -13.86 -15.22
C ALA A 258 3.21 -14.94 -16.12
N HIS A 259 2.30 -15.73 -15.56
CA HIS A 259 1.37 -16.56 -16.34
C HIS A 259 -0.01 -15.91 -16.34
N LEU A 260 -0.51 -15.64 -17.54
CA LEU A 260 -1.74 -14.91 -17.77
C LEU A 260 -2.72 -15.72 -18.62
N ARG A 261 -4.00 -15.37 -18.51
CA ARG A 261 -5.09 -16.01 -19.25
C ARG A 261 -6.04 -14.97 -19.80
N GLY A 262 -6.44 -15.13 -21.06
CA GLY A 262 -7.43 -14.32 -21.73
C GLY A 262 -7.04 -12.83 -21.77
N GLU A 263 -8.05 -11.98 -21.67
CA GLU A 263 -7.78 -10.55 -21.55
C GLU A 263 -7.09 -10.22 -20.24
N PHE A 264 -6.08 -9.35 -20.30
CA PHE A 264 -5.35 -8.91 -19.12
C PHE A 264 -4.93 -7.46 -19.27
N ALA A 265 -4.90 -6.72 -18.16
CA ALA A 265 -4.31 -5.39 -18.08
C ALA A 265 -3.20 -5.41 -17.04
N THR A 266 -2.02 -4.93 -17.41
CA THR A 266 -0.92 -4.80 -16.45
C THR A 266 -1.28 -3.77 -15.36
N PRO A 267 -0.60 -3.80 -14.22
CA PRO A 267 -0.58 -2.66 -13.31
C PRO A 267 -0.18 -1.39 -14.07
N TRP A 268 -0.62 -0.25 -13.57
CA TRP A 268 -0.21 1.04 -14.11
C TRP A 268 1.25 1.31 -13.79
N ARG A 269 1.98 1.91 -14.72
CA ARG A 269 3.29 2.51 -14.50
C ARG A 269 3.08 4.01 -14.40
N THR A 270 3.67 4.62 -13.38
CA THR A 270 3.29 5.96 -12.95
C THR A 270 4.49 6.88 -12.82
N LEU A 271 4.27 8.13 -13.21
CA LEU A 271 5.16 9.26 -13.02
C LEU A 271 4.39 10.36 -12.28
N VAL A 272 4.57 10.47 -10.98
CA VAL A 272 4.06 11.64 -10.22
C VAL A 272 5.05 12.78 -10.41
N ILE A 273 4.57 13.96 -10.80
CA ILE A 273 5.41 15.08 -11.26
C ILE A 273 5.01 16.37 -10.54
N GLY A 274 5.91 16.89 -9.71
CA GLY A 274 5.74 18.10 -8.90
C GLY A 274 6.68 19.23 -9.31
N GLY A 275 6.28 20.49 -9.09
CA GLY A 275 7.18 21.65 -9.19
C GLY A 275 7.89 21.96 -7.86
N ARG A 276 7.43 21.32 -6.78
CA ARG A 276 8.01 21.33 -5.44
C ARG A 276 7.71 19.98 -4.76
N PRO A 277 8.45 19.59 -3.70
CA PRO A 277 8.21 18.30 -3.04
C PRO A 277 6.79 18.13 -2.51
N GLY A 278 6.18 19.21 -2.00
CA GLY A 278 4.80 19.18 -1.50
C GLY A 278 3.77 18.76 -2.55
N ASP A 279 4.00 19.04 -3.83
CA ASP A 279 3.09 18.63 -4.91
C ASP A 279 3.08 17.10 -5.09
N LEU A 280 4.16 16.40 -4.72
CA LEU A 280 4.20 14.94 -4.73
C LEU A 280 3.33 14.38 -3.60
N ALA A 281 3.52 14.89 -2.37
CA ALA A 281 2.80 14.41 -1.19
C ALA A 281 1.29 14.72 -1.23
N GLU A 282 0.88 15.74 -1.98
CA GLU A 282 -0.52 16.14 -2.19
C GLU A 282 -1.19 15.37 -3.36
N SER A 283 -0.45 14.50 -4.06
CA SER A 283 -0.97 13.77 -5.23
C SER A 283 -1.83 12.57 -4.84
N HIS A 284 -2.99 12.45 -5.49
CA HIS A 284 -3.83 11.25 -5.45
C HIS A 284 -3.74 10.40 -6.72
N LEU A 285 -2.72 10.61 -7.57
CA LEU A 285 -2.59 9.91 -8.86
C LEU A 285 -2.60 8.38 -8.67
N ILE A 286 -1.83 7.86 -7.71
CA ILE A 286 -1.73 6.42 -7.45
C ILE A 286 -3.09 5.84 -7.04
N GLU A 287 -3.80 6.50 -6.12
CA GLU A 287 -5.16 6.10 -5.71
C GLU A 287 -6.15 6.19 -6.88
N ASN A 288 -6.10 7.26 -7.66
CA ASN A 288 -7.01 7.51 -8.79
C ASN A 288 -6.88 6.47 -9.92
N LEU A 289 -5.77 5.72 -9.97
CA LEU A 289 -5.53 4.63 -10.91
C LEU A 289 -6.03 3.26 -10.42
N ASN A 290 -6.40 3.13 -9.16
CA ASN A 290 -7.01 1.92 -8.61
C ASN A 290 -8.52 1.88 -8.87
N GLU A 291 -9.10 0.69 -8.86
CA GLU A 291 -10.54 0.51 -9.00
C GLU A 291 -11.29 1.10 -7.79
N PRO A 292 -12.59 1.45 -7.92
CA PRO A 292 -13.42 1.84 -6.80
C PRO A 292 -13.49 0.75 -5.72
N CYS A 293 -13.97 1.13 -4.53
CA CYS A 293 -14.09 0.21 -3.40
C CYS A 293 -14.93 -1.03 -3.75
N ALA A 294 -14.38 -2.21 -3.44
CA ALA A 294 -15.03 -3.50 -3.64
C ALA A 294 -15.78 -4.02 -2.39
N ILE A 295 -15.72 -3.29 -1.27
CA ILE A 295 -16.37 -3.64 -0.01
C ILE A 295 -17.70 -2.91 0.11
N GLY A 296 -18.79 -3.64 0.33
CA GLY A 296 -20.15 -3.08 0.45
C GLY A 296 -20.35 -2.29 1.73
N ASP A 297 -20.40 -2.98 2.88
CA ASP A 297 -20.47 -2.33 4.19
C ASP A 297 -19.05 -2.02 4.70
N MET A 298 -18.78 -0.74 4.92
CA MET A 298 -17.47 -0.22 5.37
C MET A 298 -17.53 0.32 6.81
N SER A 299 -18.66 0.21 7.51
CA SER A 299 -18.89 0.80 8.84
C SER A 299 -17.95 0.27 9.94
N TRP A 300 -17.43 -0.94 9.74
CA TRP A 300 -16.48 -1.61 10.63
C TRP A 300 -15.02 -1.18 10.41
N ILE A 301 -14.71 -0.55 9.27
CA ILE A 301 -13.36 -0.09 8.96
C ILE A 301 -13.14 1.24 9.67
N SER A 302 -12.27 1.24 10.68
CA SER A 302 -12.00 2.43 11.49
C SER A 302 -10.51 2.63 11.72
N PRO A 303 -9.94 3.76 11.26
CA PRO A 303 -8.61 4.19 11.69
C PRO A 303 -8.52 4.35 13.21
N GLY A 304 -7.34 4.11 13.75
CA GLY A 304 -7.05 4.23 15.17
C GLY A 304 -5.56 4.12 15.45
N THR A 305 -5.16 4.60 16.62
CA THR A 305 -3.84 4.30 17.19
C THR A 305 -3.91 3.00 17.98
N TYR A 306 -2.78 2.30 18.09
CA TYR A 306 -2.67 1.13 18.95
C TYR A 306 -1.39 1.24 19.81
N VAL A 307 -1.36 0.48 20.89
CA VAL A 307 -0.14 0.19 21.67
C VAL A 307 0.07 -1.32 21.64
N GLY A 308 1.20 -1.83 22.12
CA GLY A 308 1.33 -3.28 22.17
C GLY A 308 2.56 -3.81 22.87
N VAL A 309 2.48 -5.09 23.22
CA VAL A 309 3.62 -5.90 23.63
C VAL A 309 4.44 -6.16 22.36
N TRP A 310 5.47 -5.34 22.16
CA TRP A 310 6.28 -5.35 20.94
C TRP A 310 7.65 -4.75 21.17
N TRP A 311 7.73 -3.51 21.63
CA TRP A 311 9.01 -2.82 21.75
C TRP A 311 9.92 -3.50 22.78
N GLU A 312 9.36 -4.08 23.85
CA GLU A 312 10.14 -4.88 24.80
C GLU A 312 10.72 -6.16 24.19
N LEU A 313 10.03 -6.75 23.20
CA LEU A 313 10.51 -7.91 22.44
C LEU A 313 11.66 -7.48 21.53
N GLN A 314 11.46 -6.38 20.80
CA GLN A 314 12.47 -5.81 19.92
C GLN A 314 13.73 -5.40 20.70
N ARG A 315 13.60 -4.86 21.91
CA ARG A 315 14.74 -4.51 22.78
C ARG A 315 15.29 -5.70 23.58
N ARG A 316 14.84 -6.93 23.28
CA ARG A 316 15.27 -8.19 23.92
C ARG A 316 15.11 -8.20 25.45
N HIS A 317 14.20 -7.37 25.96
CA HIS A 317 13.83 -7.37 27.37
C HIS A 317 12.91 -8.55 27.69
N THR A 318 12.01 -8.87 26.77
CA THR A 318 11.11 -10.02 26.81
C THR A 318 11.31 -10.93 25.60
N THR A 319 10.67 -12.10 25.60
CA THR A 319 10.70 -13.11 24.52
C THR A 319 9.31 -13.33 23.92
N TRP A 320 9.25 -13.77 22.66
CA TRP A 320 8.00 -14.16 21.98
C TRP A 320 7.46 -15.50 22.49
N THR A 321 8.32 -16.38 23.01
CA THR A 321 7.96 -17.71 23.52
C THR A 321 7.65 -17.67 25.01
N GLU A 322 6.78 -18.58 25.44
CA GLU A 322 6.49 -18.89 26.84
C GLU A 322 7.77 -19.12 27.65
N GLY A 323 7.75 -18.68 28.90
CA GLY A 323 8.84 -18.80 29.85
C GLY A 323 8.95 -17.58 30.76
N PRO A 324 9.99 -17.52 31.63
CA PRO A 324 10.10 -16.47 32.65
C PRO A 324 10.15 -15.03 32.11
N ARG A 325 10.48 -14.85 30.82
CA ARG A 325 10.54 -13.55 30.14
C ARG A 325 9.52 -13.39 29.02
N HIS A 326 8.52 -14.26 28.92
CA HIS A 326 7.50 -14.16 27.89
C HIS A 326 6.83 -12.79 27.94
N GLY A 327 6.70 -12.13 26.78
CA GLY A 327 6.07 -10.82 26.62
C GLY A 327 4.54 -10.88 26.67
N ALA A 328 3.91 -11.77 25.91
CA ALA A 328 2.45 -11.82 25.79
C ALA A 328 1.82 -12.72 26.87
N THR A 329 1.89 -12.29 28.13
CA THR A 329 1.16 -12.95 29.23
C THR A 329 -0.18 -12.26 29.47
N THR A 330 -1.18 -12.98 30.02
CA THR A 330 -2.50 -12.44 30.38
C THR A 330 -2.37 -11.13 31.17
N GLU A 331 -1.57 -11.15 32.23
CA GLU A 331 -1.37 -10.02 33.13
C GLU A 331 -0.72 -8.82 32.44
N ARG A 332 0.28 -9.05 31.57
CA ARG A 332 0.94 -7.94 30.86
C ARG A 332 0.00 -7.32 29.84
N VAL A 333 -0.72 -8.13 29.07
CA VAL A 333 -1.64 -7.60 28.05
C VAL A 333 -2.82 -6.86 28.68
N LYS A 334 -3.33 -7.29 29.84
CA LYS A 334 -4.32 -6.50 30.61
C LYS A 334 -3.80 -5.11 31.00
N ARG A 335 -2.53 -5.00 31.42
CA ARG A 335 -1.92 -3.68 31.68
C ARG A 335 -1.80 -2.82 30.43
N TYR A 336 -1.48 -3.42 29.27
CA TYR A 336 -1.46 -2.69 28.00
C TYR A 336 -2.87 -2.26 27.56
N ILE A 337 -3.92 -3.04 27.86
CA ILE A 337 -5.32 -2.64 27.65
C ILE A 337 -5.69 -1.44 28.51
N ASP A 338 -5.30 -1.44 29.79
CA ASP A 338 -5.55 -0.31 30.69
C ASP A 338 -4.80 0.95 30.21
N LEU A 339 -3.56 0.78 29.74
CA LEU A 339 -2.79 1.85 29.10
C LEU A 339 -3.46 2.36 27.82
N ALA A 340 -3.93 1.47 26.94
CA ALA A 340 -4.61 1.82 25.71
C ALA A 340 -5.86 2.66 26.00
N ARG A 341 -6.67 2.25 26.99
CA ARG A 341 -7.82 3.01 27.46
C ARG A 341 -7.41 4.40 27.98
N ALA A 342 -6.39 4.46 28.83
CA ALA A 342 -5.91 5.73 29.39
C ALA A 342 -5.36 6.68 28.31
N ALA A 343 -4.69 6.15 27.29
CA ALA A 343 -4.11 6.89 26.18
C ALA A 343 -5.10 7.18 25.04
N GLY A 344 -6.32 6.64 25.09
CA GLY A 344 -7.30 6.72 24.00
C GLY A 344 -6.92 5.93 22.75
N ALA A 345 -6.04 4.93 22.87
CA ALA A 345 -5.72 4.00 21.79
C ALA A 345 -6.88 3.02 21.56
N ARG A 346 -7.08 2.65 20.30
CA ARG A 346 -8.19 1.81 19.85
C ARG A 346 -7.96 0.33 20.07
N SER A 347 -6.72 -0.14 20.01
CA SER A 347 -6.42 -1.55 20.19
C SER A 347 -5.07 -1.79 20.88
N VAL A 348 -4.89 -3.04 21.32
CA VAL A 348 -3.62 -3.57 21.81
C VAL A 348 -3.14 -4.69 20.90
N LEU A 349 -1.93 -4.56 20.38
CA LEU A 349 -1.18 -5.65 19.73
C LEU A 349 -0.50 -6.51 20.80
N ALA A 350 -0.53 -7.82 20.63
CA ALA A 350 0.31 -8.74 21.40
C ALA A 350 1.02 -9.70 20.45
N GLU A 351 2.33 -9.57 20.29
CA GLU A 351 3.11 -10.59 19.59
C GLU A 351 3.59 -11.67 20.58
N GLY A 352 3.61 -12.92 20.13
CA GLY A 352 3.91 -14.07 20.99
C GLY A 352 2.68 -14.68 21.67
N TRP A 353 1.47 -14.19 21.40
CA TRP A 353 0.26 -14.66 22.09
C TRP A 353 -0.09 -16.13 21.76
N ASN A 354 0.24 -16.61 20.57
CA ASN A 354 -0.10 -17.95 20.06
C ASN A 354 1.09 -18.91 20.10
N THR A 355 0.78 -20.21 20.12
CA THR A 355 1.79 -21.28 20.05
C THR A 355 2.61 -21.20 18.76
N ASN A 356 3.82 -21.78 18.83
CA ASN A 356 4.84 -21.73 17.77
C ASN A 356 5.40 -20.32 17.47
N ALA A 357 4.92 -19.27 18.15
CA ALA A 357 5.52 -17.94 18.05
C ALA A 357 6.94 -17.95 18.61
N GLY A 358 7.93 -17.81 17.72
CA GLY A 358 9.36 -17.95 18.05
C GLY A 358 9.91 -19.38 17.93
N GLY A 359 9.09 -20.32 17.46
CA GLY A 359 9.44 -21.74 17.26
C GLY A 359 9.91 -22.05 15.82
N SER A 360 9.43 -23.18 15.27
CA SER A 360 9.80 -23.61 13.91
C SER A 360 8.99 -22.90 12.82
N TRP A 361 7.87 -22.27 13.18
CA TRP A 361 6.95 -21.55 12.27
C TRP A 361 6.22 -22.42 11.23
N THR A 362 6.66 -23.66 11.04
CA THR A 362 5.97 -24.68 10.24
C THR A 362 4.67 -25.11 10.90
N GLY A 363 3.55 -25.06 10.17
CA GLY A 363 2.25 -25.55 10.66
C GLY A 363 1.67 -24.75 11.84
N GLN A 364 2.04 -23.48 11.99
CA GLN A 364 1.45 -22.59 12.99
C GLN A 364 -0.04 -22.41 12.71
N ASP A 365 -0.90 -22.70 13.71
CA ASP A 365 -2.35 -22.65 13.52
C ASP A 365 -2.96 -21.24 13.61
N PHE A 366 -2.23 -20.29 14.18
CA PHE A 366 -2.65 -18.90 14.43
C PHE A 366 -3.86 -18.77 15.37
N LEU A 367 -4.27 -19.83 16.07
CA LEU A 367 -5.50 -19.86 16.86
C LEU A 367 -5.26 -20.27 18.32
N THR A 368 -4.28 -21.14 18.56
CA THR A 368 -4.04 -21.69 19.90
C THR A 368 -3.13 -20.76 20.69
N PRO A 369 -3.58 -20.19 21.83
CA PRO A 369 -2.75 -19.35 22.67
C PRO A 369 -1.66 -20.15 23.41
N GLN A 370 -0.56 -19.49 23.82
CA GLN A 370 0.41 -20.09 24.74
C GLN A 370 -0.19 -20.27 26.14
N ALA A 371 0.39 -21.17 26.96
CA ALA A 371 -0.25 -21.61 28.21
C ALA A 371 -0.39 -20.50 29.26
N ASP A 372 0.45 -19.47 29.20
CA ASP A 372 0.42 -18.28 30.06
C ASP A 372 -0.38 -17.09 29.46
N PHE A 373 -1.13 -17.33 28.39
CA PHE A 373 -2.00 -16.37 27.73
C PHE A 373 -3.46 -16.84 27.62
N ASP A 374 -4.30 -16.39 28.55
CA ASP A 374 -5.75 -16.62 28.52
C ASP A 374 -6.40 -15.60 27.57
N LEU A 375 -6.55 -16.00 26.31
CA LEU A 375 -7.17 -15.17 25.27
C LEU A 375 -8.61 -14.77 25.63
N ALA A 376 -9.39 -15.67 26.27
CA ALA A 376 -10.78 -15.38 26.61
C ALA A 376 -10.88 -14.27 27.66
N GLU A 377 -10.05 -14.33 28.70
CA GLU A 377 -9.93 -13.30 29.72
C GLU A 377 -9.41 -11.97 29.14
N VAL A 378 -8.40 -12.01 28.27
CA VAL A 378 -7.87 -10.82 27.60
C VAL A 378 -8.94 -10.12 26.77
N LEU A 379 -9.67 -10.87 25.93
CA LEU A 379 -10.75 -10.32 25.10
C LEU A 379 -11.91 -9.79 25.95
N ARG A 380 -12.23 -10.46 27.07
CA ARG A 380 -13.23 -9.96 28.03
C ARG A 380 -12.80 -8.64 28.65
N HIS A 381 -11.55 -8.53 29.11
CA HIS A 381 -10.99 -7.30 29.70
C HIS A 381 -10.90 -6.17 28.67
N ALA A 382 -10.50 -6.47 27.44
CA ALA A 382 -10.45 -5.52 26.33
C ALA A 382 -11.83 -4.92 26.04
N ARG A 383 -12.87 -5.77 25.91
CA ARG A 383 -14.27 -5.33 25.74
C ARG A 383 -14.76 -4.46 26.89
N ALA A 384 -14.48 -4.85 28.14
CA ALA A 384 -14.86 -4.07 29.32
C ALA A 384 -14.22 -2.67 29.36
N ASN A 385 -13.10 -2.47 28.67
CA ASN A 385 -12.38 -1.21 28.58
C ASN A 385 -12.62 -0.46 27.26
N GLY A 386 -13.45 -0.98 26.36
CA GLY A 386 -13.70 -0.37 25.04
C GLY A 386 -12.47 -0.36 24.12
N VAL A 387 -11.56 -1.32 24.30
CA VAL A 387 -10.32 -1.47 23.55
C VAL A 387 -10.40 -2.74 22.72
N GLY A 388 -9.98 -2.69 21.45
CA GLY A 388 -9.87 -3.85 20.57
C GLY A 388 -8.59 -4.65 20.82
N PHE A 389 -8.56 -5.87 20.30
CA PHE A 389 -7.35 -6.68 20.25
C PHE A 389 -6.87 -6.77 18.80
N THR A 390 -5.58 -6.51 18.57
CA THR A 390 -4.92 -6.70 17.27
C THR A 390 -4.12 -8.00 17.36
N ALA A 391 -4.60 -9.05 16.68
CA ALA A 391 -3.89 -10.33 16.64
C ALA A 391 -2.62 -10.23 15.79
N HIS A 392 -1.64 -11.07 16.10
CA HIS A 392 -0.41 -11.18 15.32
C HIS A 392 -0.32 -12.52 14.60
N ASN A 393 -0.20 -12.47 13.27
CA ASN A 393 -0.05 -13.62 12.37
C ASN A 393 1.31 -13.56 11.67
N GLU A 394 2.38 -13.83 12.41
CA GLU A 394 3.72 -14.02 11.82
C GLU A 394 3.82 -15.41 11.20
N THR A 395 4.12 -15.46 9.90
CA THR A 395 4.30 -16.71 9.15
C THR A 395 5.75 -17.17 9.11
N ARG A 396 6.68 -16.25 9.37
CA ARG A 396 8.13 -16.37 9.14
C ARG A 396 8.47 -16.89 7.75
N GLY A 397 7.61 -16.59 6.78
CA GLY A 397 7.78 -17.06 5.42
C GLY A 397 7.29 -18.48 5.13
N PHE A 398 6.71 -19.21 6.09
CA PHE A 398 6.09 -20.52 5.86
C PHE A 398 4.59 -20.36 5.58
N VAL A 399 4.28 -19.89 4.37
CA VAL A 399 2.97 -19.34 4.01
C VAL A 399 1.91 -20.43 3.79
N ASP A 400 2.31 -21.64 3.39
CA ASP A 400 1.40 -22.74 3.01
C ASP A 400 0.26 -23.00 4.02
N HIS A 401 0.58 -23.08 5.31
CA HIS A 401 -0.44 -23.32 6.32
C HIS A 401 -1.40 -22.14 6.43
N TYR A 402 -0.88 -20.91 6.41
CA TYR A 402 -1.70 -19.71 6.49
C TYR A 402 -2.64 -19.60 5.29
N GLU A 403 -2.10 -19.78 4.09
CA GLU A 403 -2.82 -19.79 2.81
C GLU A 403 -4.01 -20.76 2.81
N GLN A 404 -3.77 -22.02 3.22
CA GLN A 404 -4.79 -23.08 3.20
C GLN A 404 -5.91 -22.86 4.22
N HIS A 405 -5.66 -22.05 5.26
CA HIS A 405 -6.56 -21.91 6.41
C HIS A 405 -7.07 -20.48 6.63
N LEU A 406 -6.87 -19.56 5.67
CA LEU A 406 -7.30 -18.15 5.79
C LEU A 406 -8.77 -18.02 6.23
N GLU A 407 -9.67 -18.78 5.60
CA GLU A 407 -11.10 -18.73 5.89
C GLU A 407 -11.39 -19.16 7.34
N THR A 408 -10.81 -20.28 7.80
CA THR A 408 -10.97 -20.79 9.17
C THR A 408 -10.41 -19.81 10.19
N ILE A 409 -9.21 -19.27 9.95
CA ILE A 409 -8.53 -18.36 10.87
C ILE A 409 -9.34 -17.07 11.04
N PHE A 410 -9.76 -16.46 9.93
CA PHE A 410 -10.50 -15.19 9.96
C PHE A 410 -11.93 -15.35 10.44
N ALA A 411 -12.62 -16.45 10.11
CA ALA A 411 -13.92 -16.75 10.70
C ALA A 411 -13.82 -16.85 12.23
N ARG A 412 -12.78 -17.54 12.72
CA ARG A 412 -12.55 -17.68 14.17
C ARG A 412 -12.23 -16.34 14.84
N TYR A 413 -11.44 -15.49 14.20
CA TYR A 413 -11.18 -14.13 14.70
C TYR A 413 -12.46 -13.29 14.78
N ALA A 414 -13.32 -13.33 13.76
CA ALA A 414 -14.59 -12.65 13.77
C ALA A 414 -15.50 -13.15 14.91
N GLU A 415 -15.61 -14.47 15.12
CA GLU A 415 -16.35 -15.05 16.26
C GLU A 415 -15.86 -14.56 17.62
N LEU A 416 -14.55 -14.36 17.76
CA LEU A 416 -13.91 -13.88 18.98
C LEU A 416 -14.04 -12.35 19.16
N GLY A 417 -14.50 -11.62 18.14
CA GLY A 417 -14.58 -10.16 18.09
C GLY A 417 -13.25 -9.47 17.81
N ILE A 418 -12.33 -10.17 17.13
CA ILE A 418 -11.02 -9.64 16.69
C ILE A 418 -11.17 -9.10 15.26
N HIS A 419 -11.07 -7.78 15.10
CA HIS A 419 -11.28 -7.09 13.82
C HIS A 419 -10.01 -6.41 13.27
N SER A 420 -8.84 -6.77 13.79
CA SER A 420 -7.54 -6.23 13.36
C SER A 420 -6.46 -7.29 13.48
N VAL A 421 -5.67 -7.45 12.43
CA VAL A 421 -4.56 -8.41 12.36
C VAL A 421 -3.32 -7.73 11.81
N LYS A 422 -2.20 -7.88 12.52
CA LYS A 422 -0.85 -7.64 11.99
C LYS A 422 -0.32 -8.96 11.41
N THR A 423 -0.01 -9.00 10.13
CA THR A 423 0.63 -10.17 9.47
C THR A 423 2.13 -9.91 9.28
N GLY A 424 2.94 -10.98 9.26
CA GLY A 424 4.39 -10.91 8.98
C GLY A 424 4.87 -12.05 8.09
N TYR A 425 5.89 -11.78 7.26
CA TYR A 425 6.42 -12.69 6.24
C TYR A 425 7.96 -12.75 6.24
N ALA A 426 8.59 -12.45 7.36
CA ALA A 426 10.04 -12.29 7.41
C ALA A 426 10.81 -13.61 7.17
N THR A 427 11.95 -13.54 6.48
CA THR A 427 12.83 -14.63 5.98
C THR A 427 12.53 -15.17 4.59
N LYS A 428 11.83 -16.31 4.50
CA LYS A 428 11.53 -17.00 3.24
C LYS A 428 10.16 -16.57 2.73
N PHE A 429 9.76 -17.05 1.57
CA PHE A 429 8.36 -17.01 1.14
C PHE A 429 8.04 -18.35 0.49
N VAL A 430 7.68 -19.33 1.31
CA VAL A 430 7.37 -20.70 0.89
C VAL A 430 5.87 -20.81 0.69
N LEU A 431 5.47 -20.94 -0.58
CA LEU A 431 4.09 -21.10 -1.02
C LEU A 431 4.01 -22.16 -2.12
N GLY A 432 3.10 -23.10 -1.97
CA GLY A 432 3.02 -24.33 -2.77
C GLY A 432 4.25 -25.24 -2.58
N GLY A 433 4.90 -25.22 -1.40
CA GLY A 433 6.16 -25.93 -1.17
C GLY A 433 7.38 -25.33 -1.90
N VAL A 434 7.24 -24.18 -2.57
CA VAL A 434 8.30 -23.51 -3.32
C VAL A 434 8.71 -22.23 -2.60
N ASN A 435 9.99 -22.10 -2.28
CA ASN A 435 10.53 -20.82 -1.81
C ASN A 435 10.67 -19.86 -2.99
N ARG A 436 9.98 -18.73 -2.92
CA ARG A 436 9.87 -17.74 -3.99
C ARG A 436 10.21 -16.34 -3.48
N SER A 437 10.16 -15.36 -4.37
CA SER A 437 10.30 -13.95 -3.98
C SER A 437 9.05 -13.48 -3.22
N HIS A 438 9.22 -12.55 -2.29
CA HIS A 438 8.13 -11.81 -1.63
C HIS A 438 7.31 -10.94 -2.59
N PHE A 439 7.76 -10.78 -3.85
CA PHE A 439 7.23 -9.79 -4.78
C PHE A 439 6.88 -10.36 -6.16
N ASP A 440 6.95 -11.69 -6.34
CA ASP A 440 6.51 -12.33 -7.58
C ASP A 440 4.98 -12.41 -7.69
N GLN A 441 4.48 -12.91 -8.82
CA GLN A 441 3.05 -12.97 -9.10
C GLN A 441 2.25 -13.75 -8.03
N GLU A 442 2.73 -14.89 -7.52
CA GLU A 442 1.95 -15.65 -6.54
C GLU A 442 2.01 -15.05 -5.14
N ALA A 443 3.13 -14.41 -4.77
CA ALA A 443 3.19 -13.66 -3.52
C ALA A 443 2.20 -12.50 -3.55
N VAL A 444 2.13 -11.75 -4.66
CA VAL A 444 1.11 -10.70 -4.88
C VAL A 444 -0.32 -11.28 -4.76
N ARG A 445 -0.59 -12.42 -5.41
CA ARG A 445 -1.89 -13.11 -5.30
C ARG A 445 -2.20 -13.53 -3.86
N HIS A 446 -1.22 -14.01 -3.10
CA HIS A 446 -1.39 -14.38 -1.69
C HIS A 446 -1.82 -13.18 -0.85
N TYR A 447 -1.11 -12.04 -0.93
CA TYR A 447 -1.47 -10.85 -0.17
C TYR A 447 -2.89 -10.37 -0.52
N GLN A 448 -3.27 -10.43 -1.79
CA GLN A 448 -4.64 -10.12 -2.22
C GLN A 448 -5.67 -11.07 -1.60
N ARG A 449 -5.43 -12.39 -1.60
CA ARG A 449 -6.31 -13.36 -0.94
C ARG A 449 -6.47 -13.11 0.55
N VAL A 450 -5.39 -12.72 1.24
CA VAL A 450 -5.42 -12.33 2.66
C VAL A 450 -6.34 -11.13 2.87
N VAL A 451 -6.16 -10.05 2.11
CA VAL A 451 -6.98 -8.83 2.23
C VAL A 451 -8.45 -9.09 1.91
N GLU A 452 -8.74 -9.82 0.84
CA GLU A 452 -10.11 -10.14 0.41
C GLU A 452 -10.81 -11.07 1.40
N THR A 453 -10.10 -12.07 1.94
CA THR A 453 -10.67 -12.99 2.94
C THR A 453 -10.91 -12.26 4.26
N ALA A 454 -9.98 -11.40 4.68
CA ALA A 454 -10.17 -10.55 5.86
C ALA A 454 -11.38 -9.63 5.70
N ALA A 455 -11.60 -9.06 4.51
CA ALA A 455 -12.76 -8.21 4.24
C ALA A 455 -14.09 -8.94 4.40
N ARG A 456 -14.20 -10.21 3.96
CA ARG A 456 -15.40 -11.05 4.16
C ARG A 456 -15.73 -11.26 5.63
N HIS A 457 -14.73 -11.24 6.50
CA HIS A 457 -14.85 -11.42 7.95
C HIS A 457 -14.78 -10.11 8.75
N GLN A 458 -14.84 -8.96 8.08
CA GLN A 458 -14.78 -7.64 8.70
C GLN A 458 -13.50 -7.41 9.54
N ILE A 459 -12.35 -7.81 8.98
CA ILE A 459 -11.02 -7.71 9.60
C ILE A 459 -10.14 -6.73 8.82
N MET A 460 -9.51 -5.81 9.57
CA MET A 460 -8.51 -4.88 9.07
C MET A 460 -7.11 -5.50 9.11
N ILE A 461 -6.31 -5.26 8.07
CA ILE A 461 -4.96 -5.82 7.89
C ILE A 461 -3.89 -4.74 8.02
N ILE A 462 -2.84 -5.08 8.77
CA ILE A 462 -1.55 -4.38 8.87
C ILE A 462 -0.48 -5.37 8.40
N ALA A 463 0.06 -5.21 7.19
CA ALA A 463 0.94 -6.22 6.59
C ALA A 463 2.44 -5.86 6.62
N HIS A 464 3.22 -6.52 7.46
CA HIS A 464 4.69 -6.43 7.49
C HIS A 464 5.30 -7.38 6.46
N GLU A 465 6.51 -7.08 5.98
CA GLU A 465 7.25 -7.80 4.90
C GLU A 465 6.46 -8.12 3.62
N ALA A 466 5.36 -7.39 3.39
CA ALA A 466 4.47 -7.62 2.27
C ALA A 466 4.90 -6.83 1.03
N ILE A 467 4.15 -7.01 -0.07
CA ILE A 467 4.32 -6.20 -1.27
C ILE A 467 4.16 -4.69 -0.95
N LYS A 468 5.02 -3.86 -1.55
CA LYS A 468 4.90 -2.40 -1.51
C LYS A 468 3.47 -1.95 -1.87
N PRO A 469 2.95 -0.90 -1.23
CA PRO A 469 1.60 -0.46 -1.54
C PRO A 469 1.56 0.23 -2.91
N THR A 470 0.47 0.03 -3.63
CA THR A 470 0.25 0.57 -4.99
C THR A 470 -1.13 1.23 -5.11
N GLY A 471 -1.62 1.80 -3.99
CA GLY A 471 -2.94 2.45 -3.88
C GLY A 471 -4.13 1.52 -3.65
N LEU A 472 -3.90 0.22 -3.42
CA LEU A 472 -4.96 -0.79 -3.31
C LEU A 472 -5.95 -0.54 -2.16
N ALA A 473 -5.59 0.30 -1.17
CA ALA A 473 -6.49 0.76 -0.11
C ALA A 473 -7.75 1.48 -0.64
N ARG A 474 -7.74 2.02 -1.86
CA ARG A 474 -8.96 2.53 -2.52
C ARG A 474 -9.95 1.40 -2.81
N THR A 475 -9.47 0.30 -3.36
CA THR A 475 -10.28 -0.88 -3.71
C THR A 475 -10.66 -1.66 -2.45
N TYR A 476 -9.68 -1.89 -1.57
CA TYR A 476 -9.80 -2.67 -0.34
C TYR A 476 -9.38 -1.83 0.88
N PRO A 477 -10.26 -0.96 1.40
CA PRO A 477 -9.94 -0.07 2.52
C PRO A 477 -9.71 -0.78 3.85
N ASN A 478 -9.89 -2.11 3.93
CA ASN A 478 -9.48 -2.88 5.09
C ASN A 478 -7.96 -3.19 5.10
N MET A 479 -7.26 -3.01 3.97
CA MET A 479 -5.80 -2.98 3.92
C MET A 479 -5.33 -1.62 4.45
N MET A 480 -5.18 -1.52 5.77
CA MET A 480 -4.95 -0.25 6.46
C MET A 480 -3.56 0.30 6.16
N THR A 481 -2.55 -0.57 6.26
CA THR A 481 -1.16 -0.20 6.06
C THR A 481 -0.28 -1.45 5.93
N GLY A 482 0.97 -1.25 5.55
CA GLY A 482 2.01 -2.26 5.68
C GLY A 482 3.32 -1.64 6.14
N GLU A 483 4.35 -2.43 6.40
CA GLU A 483 5.65 -1.87 6.77
C GLU A 483 6.46 -1.48 5.53
N GLY A 484 7.21 -2.41 4.93
CA GLY A 484 7.97 -2.19 3.68
C GLY A 484 8.88 -0.96 3.77
N VAL A 485 9.52 -0.78 4.92
CA VAL A 485 10.39 0.36 5.23
C VAL A 485 11.39 -0.05 6.29
N ALA A 486 12.56 0.57 6.32
CA ALA A 486 13.42 0.53 7.49
C ALA A 486 12.70 1.19 8.69
N GLY A 487 11.87 0.41 9.38
CA GLY A 487 10.95 0.84 10.43
C GLY A 487 11.66 1.12 11.75
N MET A 488 10.88 1.48 12.77
CA MET A 488 11.43 1.77 14.10
C MET A 488 12.12 0.57 14.74
N GLU A 489 11.74 -0.66 14.35
CA GLU A 489 12.43 -1.86 14.79
C GLU A 489 13.93 -1.76 14.54
N GLN A 490 14.40 -1.38 13.36
CA GLN A 490 15.84 -1.41 13.01
C GLN A 490 16.77 -0.63 13.97
N HIS A 491 16.24 0.31 14.76
CA HIS A 491 17.00 0.95 15.84
C HIS A 491 17.41 -0.02 16.97
N ASN A 492 16.85 -1.23 17.04
CA ASN A 492 17.18 -2.23 18.06
C ASN A 492 18.43 -3.05 17.73
N TYR A 493 18.56 -3.58 16.51
CA TYR A 493 19.53 -4.61 16.13
C TYR A 493 20.62 -4.08 15.20
N MET A 494 20.44 -2.91 14.58
CA MET A 494 21.43 -2.34 13.66
C MET A 494 22.49 -1.46 14.33
N GLY A 495 22.53 -1.32 15.65
CA GLY A 495 23.66 -0.64 16.27
C GLY A 495 23.70 0.87 15.96
N PRO A 496 24.90 1.44 15.79
CA PRO A 496 25.12 2.76 15.19
C PRO A 496 24.58 2.91 13.77
N LEU A 497 24.23 1.80 13.10
CA LEU A 497 23.66 1.75 11.75
C LEU A 497 22.12 1.68 11.76
N GLY A 498 21.46 2.01 12.87
CA GLY A 498 20.01 2.24 12.88
C GLY A 498 19.61 3.39 11.95
N ASN A 499 18.30 3.67 11.82
CA ASN A 499 17.84 4.62 10.81
C ASN A 499 18.47 6.01 10.99
N PRO A 500 19.12 6.57 9.96
CA PRO A 500 19.61 7.93 10.06
C PRO A 500 18.41 8.91 10.03
N PRO A 501 18.49 10.06 10.73
CA PRO A 501 17.37 11.01 10.82
C PRO A 501 16.80 11.47 9.47
N GLU A 502 17.63 11.50 8.42
CA GLU A 502 17.20 11.88 7.08
C GLU A 502 16.17 10.92 6.47
N GLN A 503 16.13 9.64 6.88
CA GLN A 503 15.15 8.67 6.34
C GLN A 503 13.73 9.16 6.56
N ALA A 504 13.39 9.64 7.75
CA ALA A 504 12.06 10.19 8.07
C ALA A 504 11.65 11.34 7.13
N THR A 505 12.62 12.04 6.52
CA THR A 505 12.38 13.13 5.56
C THR A 505 12.41 12.69 4.08
N ILE A 506 12.75 11.44 3.80
CA ILE A 506 12.75 10.84 2.46
C ILE A 506 11.47 10.02 2.26
N LEU A 507 11.05 9.25 3.26
CA LEU A 507 9.90 8.34 3.19
C LEU A 507 8.59 8.98 2.67
N PRO A 508 8.22 10.23 3.04
CA PRO A 508 7.02 10.88 2.49
C PRO A 508 7.02 11.05 0.97
N PHE A 509 8.19 11.05 0.35
CA PHE A 509 8.38 11.24 -1.09
C PHE A 509 8.81 9.95 -1.79
N THR A 510 9.03 8.86 -1.05
CA THR A 510 9.32 7.54 -1.61
C THR A 510 8.26 6.55 -1.15
N ARG A 511 8.54 5.75 -0.13
CA ARG A 511 7.68 4.66 0.35
C ARG A 511 6.22 5.05 0.59
N PHE A 512 5.93 6.27 1.06
CA PHE A 512 4.55 6.68 1.36
C PHE A 512 3.76 7.08 0.11
N MET A 513 4.43 7.29 -1.03
CA MET A 513 3.76 7.61 -2.31
C MET A 513 2.84 6.49 -2.80
N GLY A 514 3.15 5.24 -2.43
CA GLY A 514 2.31 4.08 -2.76
C GLY A 514 1.16 3.84 -1.79
N GLY A 515 1.26 4.38 -0.56
CA GLY A 515 0.31 4.19 0.53
C GLY A 515 0.95 4.28 1.93
N PRO A 516 0.14 4.27 3.01
CA PRO A 516 0.63 4.47 4.37
C PRO A 516 1.61 3.38 4.82
N ALA A 517 2.44 3.70 5.82
CA ALA A 517 3.31 2.73 6.47
C ALA A 517 3.08 2.64 7.99
N ASP A 518 3.13 1.42 8.51
CA ASP A 518 3.19 1.16 9.94
C ASP A 518 4.62 1.36 10.46
N TYR A 519 5.05 2.62 10.53
CA TYR A 519 6.41 2.98 10.95
C TYR A 519 6.68 2.77 12.46
N THR A 520 5.63 2.47 13.25
CA THR A 520 5.67 2.32 14.71
C THR A 520 6.39 3.46 15.48
N PRO A 521 6.08 4.74 15.21
CA PRO A 521 6.75 5.88 15.84
C PRO A 521 6.40 6.03 17.34
N GLY A 522 7.06 6.97 18.02
CA GLY A 522 6.66 7.39 19.37
C GLY A 522 7.49 6.82 20.52
N VAL A 523 8.71 6.35 20.26
CA VAL A 523 9.66 5.97 21.33
C VAL A 523 10.12 7.22 22.08
N LEU A 524 9.64 7.39 23.32
CA LEU A 524 9.97 8.55 24.15
C LEU A 524 11.29 8.38 24.92
N ASN A 525 11.52 7.19 25.49
CA ASN A 525 12.78 6.87 26.14
C ASN A 525 13.78 6.33 25.11
N VAL A 526 14.37 7.25 24.35
CA VAL A 526 15.27 6.94 23.22
C VAL A 526 16.58 6.26 23.64
N THR A 527 16.93 6.30 24.94
CA THR A 527 18.13 5.69 25.53
C THR A 527 17.86 4.37 26.24
N TRP A 528 16.62 3.86 26.24
CA TRP A 528 16.29 2.61 26.93
C TRP A 528 16.93 1.40 26.23
N ASP A 529 17.99 0.85 26.83
CA ASP A 529 18.76 -0.29 26.32
C ASP A 529 18.85 -1.42 27.35
N PRO A 530 17.75 -2.14 27.61
CA PRO A 530 17.68 -3.14 28.67
C PRO A 530 18.56 -4.37 28.41
N ALA A 531 18.95 -4.60 27.15
CA ALA A 531 19.80 -5.72 26.74
C ALA A 531 21.25 -5.33 26.46
N GLY A 532 21.63 -4.06 26.68
CA GLY A 532 23.00 -3.57 26.49
C GLY A 532 23.50 -3.71 25.05
N LEU A 533 22.63 -3.48 24.06
CA LEU A 533 22.94 -3.59 22.63
C LEU A 533 23.82 -2.45 22.11
N GLY A 534 24.03 -1.39 22.90
CA GLY A 534 24.77 -0.20 22.49
C GLY A 534 24.01 0.64 21.47
N THR A 535 22.68 0.54 21.45
CA THR A 535 21.80 1.21 20.48
C THR A 535 20.90 2.25 21.13
N ARG A 536 20.61 3.31 20.37
CA ARG A 536 19.60 4.32 20.73
C ARG A 536 18.71 4.65 19.54
N VAL A 537 17.48 5.08 19.81
CA VAL A 537 16.59 5.61 18.77
C VAL A 537 17.12 6.96 18.30
N GLN A 538 17.32 7.10 16.98
CA GLN A 538 17.60 8.37 16.34
C GLN A 538 16.28 8.91 15.80
N THR A 539 15.88 10.10 16.24
CA THR A 539 14.56 10.64 15.91
C THR A 539 14.63 12.15 15.75
N THR A 540 13.76 12.72 14.94
CA THR A 540 13.66 14.17 14.74
C THR A 540 12.55 14.76 15.61
N VAL A 541 12.49 16.09 15.74
CA VAL A 541 11.34 16.76 16.41
C VAL A 541 10.02 16.49 15.67
N ALA A 542 10.06 16.20 14.35
CA ALA A 542 8.87 15.89 13.56
C ALA A 542 8.25 14.53 13.93
N ASP A 543 9.07 13.58 14.40
CA ASP A 543 8.61 12.26 14.90
C ASP A 543 8.20 12.30 16.38
N ARG A 544 8.52 13.41 17.06
CA ARG A 544 8.08 13.67 18.43
C ARG A 544 6.77 14.45 18.37
N ARG A 545 5.66 13.87 18.84
CA ARG A 545 4.48 14.70 19.10
C ARG A 545 4.89 15.83 20.07
N PRO A 546 4.63 17.11 19.76
CA PRO A 546 4.87 18.15 20.74
C PRO A 546 3.84 18.01 21.85
N HIS A 547 4.25 17.49 23.00
CA HIS A 547 3.56 17.77 24.25
C HIS A 547 3.89 19.22 24.60
N ARG A 548 2.91 20.11 24.52
CA ARG A 548 3.02 21.39 25.23
C ARG A 548 2.86 21.13 26.72
N ASP A 549 3.68 21.87 27.44
CA ASP A 549 3.74 22.10 28.88
C ASP A 549 4.41 21.01 29.71
N GLY A 550 5.65 21.34 30.11
CA GLY A 550 6.42 20.59 31.07
C GLY A 550 5.98 20.89 32.49
N GLN A 551 5.97 19.84 33.31
CA GLN A 551 6.58 19.81 34.63
C GLN A 551 7.15 18.41 34.80
N GLY A 552 8.44 18.30 35.08
CA GLY A 552 9.09 17.01 35.35
C GLY A 552 8.55 16.40 36.64
N VAL A 553 8.40 15.08 36.67
CA VAL A 553 8.19 14.34 37.92
C VAL A 553 8.92 13.00 37.83
N ASP A 554 9.87 12.84 38.75
CA ASP A 554 10.56 11.61 39.13
C ASP A 554 9.60 10.51 39.62
N ARG A 555 10.15 9.32 39.85
CA ARG A 555 9.52 8.07 40.30
C ARG A 555 8.41 8.21 41.39
N PRO A 556 7.49 7.22 41.48
CA PRO A 556 6.27 7.34 42.25
C PRO A 556 6.49 6.94 43.71
N GLU A 557 6.42 7.91 44.62
CA GLU A 557 5.96 7.70 45.99
C GLU A 557 5.39 9.02 46.53
N ALA A 558 4.23 8.93 47.17
CA ALA A 558 3.50 9.97 47.91
C ALA A 558 2.91 11.16 47.10
N ALA A 559 1.57 11.20 46.98
CA ALA A 559 0.74 12.19 47.67
C ALA A 559 -0.73 12.09 47.24
N ALA A 560 -1.59 11.82 48.21
CA ALA A 560 -3.03 11.98 48.13
C ALA A 560 -3.43 13.46 48.38
N ARG A 561 -4.62 13.81 47.86
CA ARG A 561 -5.49 14.98 48.17
C ARG A 561 -5.25 16.28 47.36
N ARG A 562 -6.16 16.57 46.42
CA ARG A 562 -7.27 17.56 46.51
C ARG A 562 -7.77 17.99 45.12
N GLY A 563 -9.09 18.18 45.02
CA GLY A 563 -9.69 19.25 44.21
C GLY A 563 -10.23 18.89 42.81
N ARG A 564 -11.53 18.59 42.72
CA ARG A 564 -12.33 18.60 41.49
C ARG A 564 -12.43 20.04 40.93
N ARG A 565 -12.32 20.21 39.60
CA ARG A 565 -13.21 21.09 38.78
C ARG A 565 -13.34 20.55 37.36
N HIS A 566 -14.57 20.55 36.88
CA HIS A 566 -15.04 20.14 35.56
C HIS A 566 -14.50 20.99 34.41
N GLY A 567 -14.32 20.35 33.25
CA GLY A 567 -14.27 20.98 31.95
C GLY A 567 -13.49 20.17 30.92
N ASP A 568 -13.95 18.95 30.58
CA ASP A 568 -13.29 18.13 29.56
C ASP A 568 -13.57 18.68 28.15
N PRO A 569 -12.55 19.05 27.35
CA PRO A 569 -12.70 19.19 25.92
C PRO A 569 -12.65 17.78 25.27
N LEU A 570 -13.62 17.52 24.40
CA LEU A 570 -13.75 16.30 23.59
C LEU A 570 -12.44 15.96 22.84
N PRO A 571 -12.08 14.66 22.70
CA PRO A 571 -10.84 14.26 22.04
C PRO A 571 -10.91 14.45 20.51
N PRO A 572 -9.82 14.89 19.84
CA PRO A 572 -9.81 15.05 18.40
C PRO A 572 -9.71 13.70 17.68
N ARG A 573 -10.72 13.38 16.87
CA ARG A 573 -10.68 12.30 15.87
C ARG A 573 -10.11 12.87 14.56
N VAL A 574 -9.12 12.20 13.98
CA VAL A 574 -8.23 12.75 12.95
C VAL A 574 -8.62 12.30 11.54
N ALA A 575 -8.73 13.27 10.63
CA ALA A 575 -8.65 13.15 9.16
C ALA A 575 -7.67 14.24 8.68
N LEU A 576 -6.95 14.02 7.59
CA LEU A 576 -5.60 14.56 7.34
C LEU A 576 -5.48 15.39 6.04
N THR A 577 -6.03 16.59 5.90
CA THR A 577 -5.69 17.43 4.73
C THR A 577 -4.37 18.19 4.98
N VAL A 578 -3.43 18.12 4.03
CA VAL A 578 -2.09 18.74 4.10
C VAL A 578 -2.14 20.20 3.65
N GLY A 579 -1.79 21.13 4.55
CA GLY A 579 -1.60 22.54 4.24
C GLY A 579 -0.15 22.89 3.84
N ARG A 580 -0.02 23.80 2.87
CA ARG A 580 1.22 24.32 2.26
C ARG A 580 2.37 24.53 3.26
N SER A 581 3.50 23.87 3.04
CA SER A 581 4.76 24.16 3.75
C SER A 581 5.99 24.11 2.83
N ARG A 582 7.13 24.62 3.33
CA ARG A 582 8.46 24.48 2.72
C ARG A 582 9.00 23.10 3.06
N SER A 583 8.79 22.12 2.20
CA SER A 583 9.37 20.77 2.32
C SER A 583 10.56 20.58 1.38
N SER A 584 11.56 19.84 1.82
CA SER A 584 12.71 19.39 1.03
C SER A 584 13.00 17.92 1.31
N VAL A 585 13.05 17.09 0.27
CA VAL A 585 13.40 15.66 0.37
C VAL A 585 14.78 15.53 1.02
N GLY A 586 14.90 14.77 2.11
CA GLY A 586 16.17 14.55 2.81
C GLY A 586 16.62 15.67 3.76
N CYS A 587 15.84 16.74 3.96
CA CYS A 587 16.24 17.84 4.86
C CYS A 587 15.14 18.29 5.83
N GLY A 588 13.86 18.17 5.47
CA GLY A 588 12.75 18.50 6.38
C GLY A 588 11.39 18.54 5.71
N THR A 589 10.37 18.09 6.44
CA THR A 589 8.95 18.07 6.01
C THR A 589 8.10 18.68 7.12
N ILE A 590 7.22 19.63 6.77
CA ILE A 590 6.23 20.18 7.70
C ILE A 590 4.85 19.84 7.16
N VAL A 591 3.99 19.24 7.98
CA VAL A 591 2.61 18.92 7.61
C VAL A 591 1.68 19.61 8.61
N ALA A 592 0.76 20.44 8.11
CA ALA A 592 -0.31 21.04 8.91
C ALA A 592 -1.65 20.37 8.55
N ALA A 593 -2.44 19.97 9.55
CA ALA A 593 -3.70 19.25 9.39
C ALA A 593 -4.83 19.83 10.25
N ARG A 594 -6.10 19.69 9.82
CA ARG A 594 -7.31 20.16 10.52
C ARG A 594 -8.28 19.01 10.80
N ALA A 595 -8.75 18.88 12.04
CA ALA A 595 -9.64 17.79 12.47
C ALA A 595 -11.09 17.93 11.94
N ARG A 596 -11.75 16.80 11.65
CA ARG A 596 -13.18 16.74 11.30
C ARG A 596 -14.01 16.55 12.57
N ALA A 597 -14.98 17.43 12.81
CA ALA A 597 -15.96 17.24 13.88
C ALA A 597 -16.92 16.09 13.52
N ALA A 598 -17.29 15.27 14.50
CA ALA A 598 -18.38 14.32 14.35
C ALA A 598 -19.70 15.11 14.26
N GLU A 599 -20.49 14.89 13.21
CA GLU A 599 -21.87 15.36 13.19
C GLU A 599 -22.66 14.58 14.26
N PRO A 600 -23.39 15.26 15.16
CA PRO A 600 -24.25 14.56 16.10
C PRO A 600 -25.34 13.82 15.33
N GLN A 601 -25.43 12.50 15.50
CA GLN A 601 -26.60 11.74 15.08
C GLN A 601 -27.80 12.23 15.89
N ILE A 602 -28.62 13.09 15.28
CA ILE A 602 -29.95 13.38 15.79
C ILE A 602 -30.79 12.13 15.53
N SER A 603 -30.97 11.32 16.58
CA SER A 603 -31.97 10.26 16.62
C SER A 603 -33.35 10.90 16.44
N THR A 604 -33.94 10.74 15.26
CA THR A 604 -35.36 10.99 15.04
C THR A 604 -36.10 9.68 15.26
N ALA A 605 -36.37 9.35 16.53
CA ALA A 605 -37.34 8.31 16.85
C ALA A 605 -38.74 8.79 16.42
N PRO A 606 -39.51 8.03 15.62
CA PRO A 606 -40.88 8.39 15.28
C PRO A 606 -41.77 8.20 16.51
N ARG A 607 -42.54 9.25 16.87
CA ARG A 607 -43.67 9.12 17.80
C ARG A 607 -44.76 8.25 17.15
N PRO A 608 -45.35 7.27 17.84
CA PRO A 608 -46.45 6.49 17.29
C PRO A 608 -47.73 7.34 17.27
N PHE A 609 -48.30 7.55 16.08
CA PHE A 609 -49.69 7.95 15.91
C PHE A 609 -50.56 6.71 16.14
N GLY A 610 -51.28 6.70 17.27
CA GLY A 610 -52.38 5.76 17.50
C GLY A 610 -53.59 6.16 16.68
N ALA A 611 -54.07 5.23 15.85
CA ALA A 611 -55.36 5.33 15.18
C ALA A 611 -56.49 5.00 16.16
N LEU A 612 -57.51 5.84 16.14
CA LEU A 612 -58.83 5.63 16.76
C LEU A 612 -59.60 4.53 16.00
N SER A 613 -60.25 3.64 16.73
CA SER A 613 -61.53 3.06 16.31
C SER A 613 -62.47 2.83 17.49
N ALA A 614 -63.66 3.44 17.33
CA ALA A 614 -65.00 3.08 17.80
C ALA A 614 -65.32 2.92 19.30
N GLY A 615 -66.23 3.78 19.75
CA GLY A 615 -66.96 3.76 21.03
C GLY A 615 -67.73 5.05 21.19
#